data_AF-H9F394-F1
#
_entry.id   AF-H9F394-F1
#
_cell.length_a   1.000
_cell.length_b   1.000
_cell.length_c   1.000
_cell.angle_alpha   90.00
_cell.angle_beta   90.00
_cell.angle_gamma   90.00
#
_symmetry.space_group_name_H-M   'P 1'
#
loop_
_entity.id
_entity.type
_entity.pdbx_description
1 polymer ?
#
loop_
_entity_poly.entity_id
_entity_poly.type
_entity_poly.pdbx_seq_one_letter_code
_entity_poly.pdbx_strand_id
1 'polypeptide(L)'
;RVGCTRQSWCLKRYDLEYWAFHDGQRSRLRPRDDLDRLGVFLDYEAGVLAFYDVTGSMSHLHTFRATFQEPVYPALRLWEGAISIARLP
;
A
#
# COMPACT_ATOMS: atom_id res chain seq x y z
N ARG A 1 0.52 3.36 14.53
CA ARG A 1 -0.55 3.07 13.54
C ARG A 1 0.01 3.37 12.15
N VAL A 2 0.11 2.37 11.27
CA VAL A 2 0.68 2.56 9.91
C VAL A 2 -0.15 3.58 9.12
N GLY A 3 0.51 4.49 8.42
CA GLY A 3 -0.09 5.53 7.55
C GLY A 3 -0.56 6.79 8.27
N CYS A 4 -0.40 6.89 9.60
CA CYS A 4 -0.80 8.06 10.39
C CYS A 4 0.36 8.97 10.80
N THR A 5 1.57 8.67 10.32
CA THR A 5 2.79 9.43 10.64
C THR A 5 3.61 9.64 9.37
N ARG A 6 4.58 10.55 9.43
CA ARG A 6 5.55 10.79 8.35
C ARG A 6 6.42 9.57 8.03
N GLN A 7 6.60 8.66 8.97
CA GLN A 7 7.46 7.48 8.83
C GLN A 7 6.71 6.28 8.22
N SER A 8 5.45 6.44 7.81
CA SER A 8 4.69 5.30 7.31
C SER A 8 3.68 5.66 6.22
N TRP A 9 3.50 4.69 5.33
CA TRP A 9 2.55 4.72 4.21
C TRP A 9 1.80 3.39 4.21
N CYS A 10 0.51 3.39 3.90
CA CYS A 10 -0.20 2.14 3.67
C CYS A 10 -1.43 2.32 2.78
N LEU A 11 -1.88 1.19 2.24
CA LEU A 11 -3.27 1.02 1.85
C LEU A 11 -4.06 0.42 3.01
N LYS A 12 -5.32 0.84 3.15
CA LYS A 12 -6.26 0.34 4.15
C LYS A 12 -7.58 -0.01 3.48
N ARG A 13 -8.09 -1.22 3.75
CA ARG A 13 -9.50 -1.57 3.55
C ARG A 13 -10.29 -1.26 4.83
N TYR A 14 -11.48 -0.70 4.68
CA TYR A 14 -12.47 -0.55 5.74
C TYR A 14 -13.84 -0.79 5.13
N ASP A 15 -14.48 -1.89 5.50
CA ASP A 15 -15.67 -2.43 4.83
C ASP A 15 -15.47 -2.55 3.31
N LEU A 16 -16.24 -1.79 2.54
CA LEU A 16 -16.20 -1.73 1.07
C LEU A 16 -15.28 -0.61 0.53
N GLU A 17 -14.63 0.16 1.42
CA GLU A 17 -13.80 1.27 1.01
C GLU A 17 -12.31 0.95 1.10
N TYR A 18 -11.58 1.45 0.11
CA TYR A 18 -10.13 1.37 0.02
C TYR A 18 -9.53 2.77 0.06
N TRP A 19 -8.43 2.91 0.80
CA TRP A 19 -7.82 4.22 1.07
C TRP A 19 -6.30 4.10 1.10
N ALA A 20 -5.62 5.09 0.54
CA ALA A 20 -4.20 5.32 0.75
C ALA A 20 -3.98 6.31 1.91
N PHE A 21 -3.08 6.01 2.83
CA PHE A 21 -2.80 6.77 4.05
C PHE A 21 -1.31 7.13 4.17
N HIS A 22 -1.04 8.39 4.49
CA HIS A 22 0.29 8.89 4.88
C HIS A 22 0.17 10.19 5.67
N ASP A 23 0.91 10.33 6.78
CA ASP A 23 0.93 11.54 7.62
C ASP A 23 -0.46 12.13 7.95
N GLY A 24 -1.45 11.26 8.17
CA GLY A 24 -2.85 11.65 8.43
C GLY A 24 -3.65 12.06 7.19
N GLN A 25 -3.00 12.23 6.04
CA GLN A 25 -3.65 12.43 4.75
C GLN A 25 -4.24 11.12 4.23
N ARG A 26 -5.35 11.24 3.49
CA ARG A 26 -6.14 10.12 3.00
C ARG A 26 -6.55 10.36 1.55
N SER A 27 -6.32 9.38 0.69
CA SER A 27 -6.81 9.36 -0.69
C SER A 27 -7.70 8.16 -0.91
N ARG A 28 -8.95 8.37 -1.34
CA ARG A 28 -9.89 7.27 -1.62
C ARG A 28 -9.47 6.55 -2.90
N LEU A 29 -9.42 5.23 -2.85
CA LEU A 29 -9.18 4.38 -4.01
C LEU A 29 -10.49 3.83 -4.56
N ARG A 30 -10.50 3.51 -5.85
CA ARG A 30 -11.64 2.91 -6.55
C ARG A 30 -11.17 1.73 -7.38
N PRO A 31 -10.78 0.61 -6.75
CA PRO A 31 -10.48 -0.60 -7.49
C PRO A 31 -11.75 -1.09 -8.20
N ARG A 32 -11.56 -1.84 -9.28
CA ARG A 32 -12.69 -2.37 -10.08
C ARG A 32 -13.47 -3.43 -9.29
N ASP A 33 -12.74 -4.28 -8.58
CA ASP A 33 -13.25 -5.39 -7.79
C ASP A 33 -12.57 -5.39 -6.40
N ASP A 34 -13.00 -6.29 -5.51
CA ASP A 34 -12.34 -6.47 -4.22
C ASP A 34 -10.90 -6.93 -4.39
N LEU A 35 -9.97 -6.24 -3.72
CA LEU A 35 -8.53 -6.52 -3.80
C LEU A 35 -8.20 -7.84 -3.08
N ASP A 36 -7.59 -8.77 -3.82
CA ASP A 36 -7.12 -10.07 -3.29
C ASP A 36 -5.59 -10.12 -3.16
N ARG A 37 -4.85 -9.66 -4.18
CA ARG A 37 -3.39 -9.60 -4.15
C ARG A 37 -2.85 -8.22 -4.50
N LEU A 38 -1.94 -7.72 -3.65
CA LEU A 38 -1.28 -6.44 -3.84
C LEU A 38 0.17 -6.61 -4.28
N GLY A 39 0.56 -5.86 -5.31
CA GLY A 39 1.94 -5.58 -5.64
C GLY A 39 2.42 -4.31 -4.95
N VAL A 40 3.62 -4.33 -4.39
CA VAL A 40 4.27 -3.15 -3.79
C VAL A 40 5.61 -2.97 -4.47
N PHE A 41 5.81 -1.80 -5.06
CA PHE A 41 7.03 -1.40 -5.73
C PHE A 41 7.68 -0.25 -4.96
N LEU A 42 8.97 -0.38 -4.68
CA LEU A 42 9.79 0.64 -4.06
C LEU A 42 10.95 0.99 -5.00
N ASP A 43 11.02 2.26 -5.38
CA ASP A 43 12.23 2.88 -5.90
C ASP A 43 12.67 3.92 -4.86
N TYR A 44 13.67 3.54 -4.07
CA TYR A 44 14.13 4.34 -2.93
C TYR A 44 14.75 5.66 -3.39
N GLU A 45 15.61 5.61 -4.41
CA GLU A 45 16.34 6.77 -4.91
C GLU A 45 15.41 7.74 -5.65
N ALA A 46 14.45 7.22 -6.43
CA ALA A 46 13.44 8.07 -7.08
C ALA A 46 12.35 8.57 -6.11
N GLY A 47 12.33 8.08 -4.86
CA GLY A 47 11.35 8.47 -3.87
C GLY A 47 9.93 7.97 -4.19
N VAL A 48 9.81 6.80 -4.80
CA VAL A 48 8.54 6.22 -5.28
C VAL A 48 8.18 4.98 -4.48
N LEU A 49 6.98 5.00 -3.89
CA LEU A 49 6.33 3.81 -3.35
C LEU A 49 4.98 3.62 -4.04
N ALA A 50 4.87 2.61 -4.90
CA ALA A 50 3.69 2.36 -5.72
C ALA A 50 2.99 1.05 -5.35
N PHE A 51 1.66 1.08 -5.38
CA PHE A 51 0.79 -0.06 -5.08
C PHE A 51 -0.03 -0.45 -6.31
N TYR A 52 -0.18 -1.75 -6.51
CA TYR A 52 -0.88 -2.33 -7.66
C TYR A 52 -1.85 -3.43 -7.22
N ASP A 53 -2.98 -3.54 -7.91
CA ASP A 53 -3.84 -4.71 -7.90
C ASP A 53 -3.31 -5.73 -8.91
N VAL A 54 -2.81 -6.86 -8.42
CA VAL A 54 -2.16 -7.88 -9.26
C VAL A 54 -3.02 -9.13 -9.44
N THR A 55 -4.28 -9.11 -9.01
CA THR A 55 -5.21 -10.23 -9.23
C THR A 55 -5.61 -10.34 -10.72
N GLY A 56 -5.53 -9.23 -11.46
CA GLY A 56 -5.75 -9.18 -12.91
C GLY A 56 -4.58 -8.56 -13.68
N SER A 57 -4.82 -7.42 -14.33
CA SER A 57 -3.89 -6.78 -15.27
C SER A 57 -2.81 -5.88 -14.63
N MET A 58 -2.38 -6.16 -13.39
CA MET A 58 -1.48 -5.29 -12.61
C MET A 58 -1.92 -3.82 -12.61
N SER A 59 -3.17 -3.55 -12.27
CA SER A 59 -3.73 -2.19 -12.29
C SER A 59 -3.10 -1.31 -11.22
N HIS A 60 -2.68 -0.10 -11.60
CA HIS A 60 -2.16 0.88 -10.64
C HIS A 60 -3.25 1.32 -9.66
N LEU A 61 -2.92 1.38 -8.36
CA LEU A 61 -3.82 1.84 -7.31
C LEU A 61 -3.41 3.21 -6.78
N HIS A 62 -2.15 3.34 -6.38
CA HIS A 62 -1.65 4.57 -5.77
C HIS A 62 -0.14 4.67 -5.84
N THR A 63 0.38 5.89 -5.88
CA THR A 63 1.81 6.18 -5.73
C THR A 63 2.00 7.25 -4.68
N PHE A 64 2.77 6.92 -3.65
CA PHE A 64 3.33 7.91 -2.75
C PHE A 64 4.66 8.41 -3.31
N ARG A 65 4.87 9.72 -3.18
CA ARG A 65 6.15 10.37 -3.47
C ARG A 65 6.72 10.91 -2.17
N ALA A 66 7.93 10.49 -1.82
CA ALA A 66 8.60 10.91 -0.60
C ALA A 66 10.12 10.85 -0.77
N THR A 67 10.85 11.71 -0.05
CA THR A 67 12.29 11.55 0.14
C THR A 67 12.51 10.67 1.35
N PHE A 68 12.85 9.40 1.12
CA PHE A 68 13.11 8.46 2.20
C PHE A 68 14.44 8.78 2.90
N GLN A 69 14.40 8.91 4.22
CA GLN A 69 15.58 9.26 5.04
C GLN A 69 16.16 8.04 5.78
N GLU A 70 15.38 6.97 5.86
CA GLU A 70 15.69 5.75 6.60
C GLU A 70 15.24 4.53 5.76
N PRO A 71 15.83 3.34 5.99
CA PRO A 71 15.39 2.12 5.34
C PRO A 71 13.88 1.89 5.50
N VAL A 72 13.22 1.53 4.40
CA VAL A 72 11.78 1.26 4.39
C VAL A 72 11.53 -0.22 4.63
N TYR A 73 10.75 -0.53 5.65
CA TYR A 73 10.38 -1.90 6.01
C TYR A 73 8.95 -2.23 5.60
N PRO A 74 8.68 -3.44 5.08
CA PRO A 74 7.31 -3.93 4.92
C PRO A 74 6.58 -3.95 6.27
N ALA A 75 5.36 -3.42 6.30
CA ALA A 75 4.53 -3.38 7.49
C ALA A 75 3.10 -3.82 7.19
N LEU A 76 2.54 -4.65 8.06
CA LEU A 76 1.18 -5.19 7.95
C LEU A 76 0.39 -4.86 9.21
N ARG A 77 -0.91 -4.63 9.06
CA ARG A 77 -1.85 -4.50 10.19
C ARG A 77 -3.12 -5.27 9.84
N LEU A 78 -3.42 -6.29 10.63
CA LEU A 78 -4.61 -7.11 10.45
C LEU A 78 -5.77 -6.53 11.28
N TRP A 79 -6.97 -6.63 10.72
CA TRP A 79 -8.21 -6.49 11.48
C TRP A 79 -8.66 -7.87 11.98
N GLU A 80 -8.78 -8.82 11.04
CA GLU A 80 -9.11 -10.23 11.27
C GLU A 80 -8.44 -11.12 10.21
N GLY A 81 -8.55 -12.44 10.36
CA GLY A 81 -8.04 -13.40 9.39
C GLY A 81 -6.51 -13.46 9.30
N ALA A 82 -5.98 -13.63 8.09
CA ALA A 82 -4.55 -13.76 7.81
C ALA A 82 -4.12 -12.93 6.59
N ILE A 83 -2.87 -12.48 6.59
CA ILE A 83 -2.19 -11.92 5.42
C ILE A 83 -0.96 -12.80 5.16
N SER A 84 -0.76 -13.22 3.91
CA SER A 84 0.41 -13.98 3.49
C SER A 84 1.29 -13.14 2.57
N ILE A 85 2.60 -13.37 2.62
CA ILE A 85 3.56 -12.78 1.69
C ILE A 85 3.92 -13.88 0.69
N ALA A 86 3.61 -13.65 -0.59
CA ALA A 86 3.92 -14.59 -1.64
C ALA A 86 5.44 -14.65 -1.87
N ARG A 87 5.98 -15.86 -2.01
CA ARG A 87 7.35 -16.05 -2.48
C ARG A 87 7.39 -15.71 -3.98
N LEU A 88 8.20 -14.72 -4.34
CA LEU A 88 8.47 -14.38 -5.73
C LEU A 88 9.52 -15.35 -6.31
N PRO A 89 9.52 -15.57 -7.65
CA PRO A 89 10.49 -16.44 -8.33
C PRO A 89 11.95 -16.09 -8.04
#